data_AF-A0A455UE92-F1
#
_entry.id   AF-A0A455UE92-F1
#
_cell.length_a   1.000
_cell.length_b   1.000
_cell.length_c   1.000
_cell.angle_alpha   90.00
_cell.angle_beta   90.00
_cell.angle_gamma   90.00
#
_symmetry.space_group_name_H-M   'P 1'
#
loop_
_entity.id
_entity.type
_entity.pdbx_description
1 polymer ?
#
loop_
_entity_poly.entity_id
_entity_poly.type
_entity_poly.pdbx_seq_one_letter_code
_entity_poly.pdbx_strand_id
1 'polypeptide(L)'
;MKVKRHFHGLMNEILISRWEGRTLITLGREAFLWFGIGRSKEERARLEAFWKQEDRFESSIEVTLEDDRGETQTFTLYPLPHPSPLNQTWYARFPALLKQRLEQLEVRQGNLTL
;
A
#
# COMPACT_ATOMS: atom_id res chain seq x y z
N MET A 1 -15.76 -2.00 -11.92
CA MET A 1 -16.09 -1.82 -10.48
C MET A 1 -16.49 -3.10 -9.77
N LYS A 2 -17.37 -3.95 -10.33
CA LYS A 2 -17.84 -5.19 -9.67
C LYS A 2 -16.72 -6.16 -9.28
N VAL A 3 -15.77 -6.39 -10.18
CA VAL A 3 -14.61 -7.27 -9.95
C VAL A 3 -13.73 -6.75 -8.80
N LYS A 4 -13.29 -5.47 -8.85
CA LYS A 4 -12.48 -4.88 -7.76
C LYS A 4 -13.17 -5.00 -6.39
N ARG A 5 -14.48 -4.77 -6.30
CA ARG A 5 -15.23 -4.92 -5.04
C ARG A 5 -15.27 -6.37 -4.55
N HIS A 6 -15.42 -7.33 -5.45
CA HIS A 6 -15.43 -8.75 -5.11
C HIS A 6 -14.07 -9.20 -4.53
N PHE A 7 -12.98 -8.80 -5.17
CA PHE A 7 -11.63 -9.12 -4.67
C PHE A 7 -11.20 -8.30 -3.46
N HIS A 8 -11.80 -7.13 -3.23
CA HIS A 8 -11.43 -6.27 -2.10
C HIS A 8 -11.71 -6.94 -0.75
N GLY A 9 -12.86 -7.60 -0.59
CA GLY A 9 -13.17 -8.35 0.64
C GLY A 9 -12.14 -9.44 0.91
N LEU A 10 -11.84 -10.26 -0.10
CA LEU A 10 -10.81 -11.30 -0.02
C LEU A 10 -9.42 -10.74 0.34
N MET A 11 -9.03 -9.61 -0.25
CA MET A 11 -7.75 -8.98 0.07
C MET A 11 -7.69 -8.50 1.52
N ASN A 12 -8.77 -7.93 2.05
CA ASN A 12 -8.83 -7.53 3.46
C ASN A 12 -8.75 -8.76 4.37
N GLU A 13 -9.48 -9.82 4.08
CA GLU A 13 -9.42 -11.07 4.84
C GLU A 13 -7.99 -11.63 4.89
N ILE A 14 -7.30 -11.71 3.74
CA ILE A 14 -5.92 -12.22 3.67
C ILE A 14 -4.98 -11.33 4.50
N LEU A 15 -5.07 -10.00 4.33
CA LEU A 15 -4.22 -9.07 5.07
C LEU A 15 -4.48 -9.11 6.58
N ILE A 16 -5.73 -9.19 7.00
CA ILE A 16 -6.10 -9.20 8.43
C ILE A 16 -5.73 -10.54 9.07
N SER A 17 -6.10 -11.67 8.45
CA SER A 17 -6.02 -12.99 9.09
C SER A 17 -4.73 -13.77 8.85
N ARG A 18 -3.99 -13.46 7.76
CA ARG A 18 -2.80 -14.23 7.34
C ARG A 18 -1.53 -13.42 7.27
N TRP A 19 -1.62 -12.11 7.09
CA TRP A 19 -0.43 -11.27 6.96
C TRP A 19 0.11 -10.89 8.33
N GLU A 20 1.34 -11.33 8.61
CA GLU A 20 1.98 -11.10 9.90
C GLU A 20 2.62 -9.71 10.00
N GLY A 21 2.95 -9.09 8.86
CA GLY A 21 3.47 -7.73 8.81
C GLY A 21 2.42 -6.66 9.07
N ARG A 22 2.86 -5.45 9.43
CA ARG A 22 2.01 -4.25 9.50
C ARG A 22 2.41 -3.17 8.50
N THR A 23 3.44 -3.46 7.71
CA THR A 23 4.01 -2.58 6.71
C THR A 23 3.73 -3.13 5.32
N LEU A 24 3.18 -2.30 4.43
CA LEU A 24 2.86 -2.67 3.04
C LEU A 24 3.50 -1.68 2.07
N ILE A 25 4.32 -2.21 1.16
CA ILE A 25 4.84 -1.43 0.03
C ILE A 25 3.86 -1.56 -1.14
N THR A 26 3.26 -0.44 -1.56
CA THR A 26 2.30 -0.43 -2.69
C THR A 26 2.98 0.02 -3.97
N LEU A 27 2.71 -0.67 -5.08
CA LEU A 27 3.36 -0.41 -6.37
C LEU A 27 2.40 0.29 -7.35
N GLY A 28 2.53 1.60 -7.44
CA GLY A 28 1.72 2.44 -8.30
C GLY A 28 0.38 2.88 -7.70
N ARG A 29 -0.26 3.83 -8.40
CA ARG A 29 -1.47 4.52 -7.93
C ARG A 29 -2.64 3.58 -7.65
N GLU A 30 -2.87 2.63 -8.55
CA GLU A 30 -4.02 1.74 -8.43
C GLU A 30 -3.90 0.79 -7.24
N ALA A 31 -2.70 0.30 -6.95
CA ALA A 31 -2.44 -0.52 -5.75
C ALA A 31 -2.59 0.30 -4.48
N PHE A 32 -2.12 1.55 -4.47
CA PHE A 32 -2.26 2.45 -3.32
C PHE A 32 -3.72 2.86 -3.06
N LEU A 33 -4.47 3.28 -4.10
CA LEU A 33 -5.87 3.68 -3.94
C LEU A 33 -6.83 2.51 -3.73
N TRP A 34 -6.34 1.26 -3.84
CA TRP A 34 -7.10 0.07 -3.48
C TRP A 34 -7.62 0.15 -2.04
N PHE A 35 -6.81 0.68 -1.13
CA PHE A 35 -7.14 0.81 0.30
C PHE A 35 -8.27 1.82 0.58
N GLY A 36 -8.71 2.59 -0.42
CA GLY A 36 -9.88 3.46 -0.32
C GLY A 36 -11.20 2.78 -0.74
N ILE A 37 -11.17 1.59 -1.33
CA ILE A 37 -12.38 0.89 -1.78
C ILE A 37 -13.23 0.51 -0.55
N GLY A 38 -14.55 0.74 -0.64
CA GLY A 38 -15.47 0.44 0.48
C GLY A 38 -15.36 1.38 1.68
N ARG A 39 -14.34 2.26 1.74
CA ARG A 39 -14.16 3.24 2.82
C ARG A 39 -15.05 4.48 2.64
N SER A 40 -15.13 5.29 3.70
CA SER A 40 -15.86 6.57 3.70
C SER A 40 -15.33 7.54 2.65
N LYS A 41 -16.11 8.58 2.35
CA LYS A 41 -15.71 9.60 1.37
C LYS A 41 -14.49 10.38 1.86
N GLU A 42 -14.43 10.63 3.17
CA GLU A 42 -13.39 11.34 3.88
C GLU A 42 -12.07 10.56 3.77
N GLU A 43 -12.11 9.24 3.99
CA GLU A 43 -10.93 8.40 3.94
C GLU A 43 -10.39 8.27 2.50
N ARG A 44 -11.27 8.16 1.51
CA ARG A 44 -10.87 8.21 0.10
C ARG A 44 -10.21 9.54 -0.25
N ALA A 45 -10.78 10.66 0.19
CA ALA A 45 -10.20 11.98 -0.04
C ALA A 45 -8.83 12.13 0.63
N ARG A 46 -8.65 11.56 1.83
CA ARG A 46 -7.36 11.53 2.54
C ARG A 46 -6.28 10.79 1.74
N LEU A 47 -6.60 9.60 1.22
CA LEU A 47 -5.69 8.83 0.37
C LEU A 47 -5.37 9.55 -0.95
N GLU A 48 -6.37 10.16 -1.59
CA GLU A 48 -6.14 10.94 -2.81
C GLU A 48 -5.27 12.19 -2.56
N ALA A 49 -5.47 12.87 -1.44
CA ALA A 49 -4.66 14.03 -1.05
C ALA A 49 -3.21 13.62 -0.79
N PHE A 50 -3.00 12.52 -0.05
CA PHE A 50 -1.67 11.94 0.14
C PHE A 50 -0.99 11.62 -1.20
N TRP A 51 -1.70 10.97 -2.13
CA TRP A 51 -1.12 10.63 -3.44
C TRP A 51 -0.70 11.85 -4.27
N LYS A 52 -1.26 13.04 -4.00
CA LYS A 52 -0.88 14.27 -4.72
C LYS A 52 0.39 14.92 -4.16
N GLN A 53 0.83 14.55 -2.96
CA GLN A 53 2.05 15.10 -2.35
C GLN A 53 3.29 14.79 -3.20
N GLU A 54 4.25 15.72 -3.19
CA GLU A 54 5.49 15.58 -3.97
C GLU A 54 6.39 14.47 -3.43
N ASP A 55 6.44 14.33 -2.10
CA ASP A 55 7.24 13.40 -1.30
C ASP A 55 6.52 12.06 -1.02
N ARG A 56 5.45 11.76 -1.75
CA ARG A 56 4.64 10.54 -1.54
C ARG A 56 5.44 9.24 -1.56
N PHE A 57 6.57 9.18 -2.27
CA PHE A 57 7.38 7.96 -2.40
C PHE A 57 8.41 7.81 -1.29
N GLU A 58 8.57 8.85 -0.48
CA GLU A 58 9.45 8.95 0.67
C GLU A 58 8.61 8.86 1.97
N SER A 59 7.39 9.34 1.93
CA SER A 59 6.41 9.35 3.03
C SER A 59 5.58 8.06 3.12
N SER A 60 4.82 7.94 4.21
CA SER A 60 3.93 6.82 4.51
C SER A 60 2.61 7.28 5.10
N ILE A 61 1.59 6.43 5.04
CA ILE A 61 0.26 6.72 5.58
C ILE A 61 -0.35 5.47 6.21
N GLU A 62 -0.91 5.61 7.40
CA GLU A 62 -1.64 4.52 8.05
C GLU A 62 -3.03 4.35 7.45
N VAL A 63 -3.51 3.11 7.38
CA VAL A 63 -4.88 2.75 6.99
C VAL A 63 -5.40 1.65 7.90
N THR A 64 -6.67 1.71 8.27
CA THR A 64 -7.34 0.63 9.01
C THR A 64 -8.23 -0.15 8.05
N LEU A 65 -7.95 -1.44 7.94
CA LEU A 65 -8.77 -2.39 7.21
C LEU A 65 -9.81 -3.00 8.13
N GLU A 66 -10.92 -3.43 7.52
CA GLU A 66 -12.00 -4.16 8.16
C GLU A 66 -12.42 -5.27 7.20
N ASP A 67 -12.57 -6.49 7.71
CA ASP A 67 -13.11 -7.63 6.96
C ASP A 67 -14.64 -7.73 7.10
N ASP A 68 -15.25 -8.70 6.42
CA ASP A 68 -16.71 -8.89 6.44
C ASP A 68 -17.25 -9.41 7.80
N ARG A 69 -16.35 -9.77 8.74
CA ARG A 69 -16.69 -10.19 10.11
C ARG A 69 -16.54 -9.04 11.12
N GLY A 70 -16.08 -7.88 10.68
CA GLY A 70 -15.81 -6.71 11.52
C GLY A 70 -14.47 -6.76 12.25
N GLU A 71 -13.58 -7.70 11.91
CA GLU A 71 -12.21 -7.69 12.42
C GLU A 71 -11.45 -6.53 11.78
N THR A 72 -10.67 -5.80 12.59
CA THR A 72 -9.92 -4.63 12.11
C THR A 72 -8.43 -4.80 12.31
N GLN A 73 -7.65 -4.27 11.36
CA GLN A 73 -6.20 -4.22 11.48
C GLN A 73 -5.65 -2.95 10.82
N THR A 74 -4.69 -2.32 11.49
CA THR A 74 -4.01 -1.13 10.96
C THR A 74 -2.71 -1.50 10.26
N PHE A 75 -2.50 -0.92 9.08
CA PHE A 75 -1.30 -1.07 8.27
C PHE A 75 -0.72 0.29 7.94
N THR A 76 0.61 0.34 7.82
CA THR A 76 1.32 1.50 7.27
C THR A 76 1.63 1.25 5.81
N LEU A 77 1.12 2.13 4.94
CA LEU A 77 1.36 2.08 3.50
C LEU A 77 2.57 2.92 3.13
N TYR A 78 3.44 2.31 2.34
CA TYR A 78 4.67 2.88 1.82
C TYR A 78 4.61 2.83 0.29
N PRO A 79 4.12 3.88 -0.39
CA PRO A 79 3.95 3.83 -1.83
C PRO A 79 5.28 3.94 -2.55
N LEU A 80 5.35 3.28 -3.69
CA LEU A 80 6.40 3.38 -4.70
C LEU A 80 5.74 3.49 -6.08
N PRO A 81 6.44 4.02 -7.09
CA PRO A 81 5.92 3.98 -8.45
C PRO A 81 5.86 2.53 -8.97
N HIS A 82 5.03 2.29 -9.99
CA HIS A 82 4.92 0.96 -10.59
C HIS A 82 6.18 0.63 -11.41
N PRO A 83 6.79 -0.56 -11.27
CA PRO A 83 8.03 -0.94 -11.98
C PRO A 83 7.81 -1.37 -13.44
N SER A 84 6.72 -0.95 -14.09
CA SER A 84 6.42 -1.42 -15.45
C SER A 84 7.31 -0.71 -16.48
N PRO A 85 7.91 -1.42 -17.45
CA PRO A 85 8.74 -0.82 -18.49
C PRO A 85 7.97 0.14 -19.40
N LEU A 86 6.63 0.07 -19.40
CA LEU A 86 5.76 1.00 -20.13
C LEU A 86 5.78 2.43 -19.54
N ASN A 87 6.30 2.60 -18.32
CA ASN A 87 6.48 3.91 -17.70
C ASN A 87 7.98 4.20 -17.53
N GLN A 88 8.64 4.59 -18.63
CA GLN A 88 10.09 4.77 -18.68
C GLN A 88 10.61 5.76 -17.62
N THR A 89 9.85 6.82 -17.33
CA THR A 89 10.18 7.80 -16.28
C THR A 89 10.40 7.15 -14.92
N TRP A 90 9.51 6.22 -14.54
CA TRP A 90 9.59 5.56 -13.23
C TRP A 90 10.42 4.29 -13.26
N TYR A 91 10.49 3.59 -14.38
CA TYR A 91 11.27 2.36 -14.50
C TYR A 91 12.74 2.58 -14.11
N ALA A 92 13.35 3.68 -14.58
CA ALA A 92 14.74 4.02 -14.25
C ALA A 92 14.94 4.45 -12.78
N ARG A 93 13.91 5.04 -12.15
CA ARG A 93 13.98 5.56 -10.76
C ARG A 93 13.58 4.53 -9.71
N PHE A 94 12.79 3.53 -10.10
CA PHE A 94 12.22 2.55 -9.20
C PHE A 94 13.25 1.79 -8.36
N PRO A 95 14.37 1.28 -8.92
CA PRO A 95 15.36 0.54 -8.11
C PRO A 95 15.95 1.37 -6.97
N ALA A 96 16.24 2.66 -7.22
CA ALA A 96 16.77 3.56 -6.19
C ALA A 96 15.74 3.84 -5.09
N LEU A 97 14.48 4.10 -5.46
CA LEU A 97 13.39 4.33 -4.52
C LEU A 97 13.09 3.07 -3.68
N LEU A 98 13.10 1.89 -4.29
CA LEU A 98 12.93 0.62 -3.57
C LEU A 98 14.07 0.41 -2.58
N LYS A 99 15.33 0.63 -2.99
CA LYS A 99 16.48 0.53 -2.10
C LYS A 99 16.33 1.46 -0.89
N GLN A 100 16.06 2.74 -1.12
CA GLN A 100 15.82 3.72 -0.06
C GLN A 100 14.71 3.27 0.90
N ARG A 101 13.61 2.73 0.35
CA ARG A 101 12.48 2.25 1.16
C ARG A 101 12.84 1.03 2.00
N LEU A 102 13.61 0.09 1.47
CA LEU A 102 14.07 -1.08 2.23
C LEU A 102 15.05 -0.67 3.34
N GLU A 103 15.92 0.32 3.08
CA GLU A 103 16.81 0.91 4.09
C GLU A 103 16.01 1.63 5.19
N GLN A 104 15.02 2.45 4.83
CA GLN A 104 14.11 3.13 5.77
C GLN A 104 13.37 2.14 6.68
N LEU A 105 13.00 0.98 6.15
CA LEU A 105 12.29 -0.07 6.86
C LEU A 105 13.22 -1.06 7.57
N GLU A 106 14.54 -0.81 7.53
CA GLU A 106 15.57 -1.67 8.13
C GLU A 106 15.41 -3.15 7.75
N VAL A 107 15.05 -3.41 6.49
CA VAL A 107 14.80 -4.76 5.98
C VAL A 107 16.14 -5.50 5.87
N ARG A 108 16.35 -6.44 6.79
CA ARG A 108 17.52 -7.32 6.85
C ARG A 108 17.08 -8.71 7.29
N GLN A 109 17.84 -9.75 6.95
CA GLN A 109 17.47 -11.15 7.26
C GLN A 109 17.13 -11.41 8.74
N GLY A 110 17.71 -10.66 9.69
CA GLY A 110 17.39 -10.76 11.12
C GLY A 110 16.24 -9.86 11.61
N ASN A 111 15.53 -9.17 10.71
CA ASN A 111 14.43 -8.26 10.98
C ASN A 111 13.23 -8.52 10.05
N LEU A 112 13.16 -9.72 9.49
CA LEU A 112 12.01 -10.23 8.75
C LEU A 112 11.24 -11.17 9.67
N THR A 113 9.96 -10.92 9.87
CA THR A 113 9.05 -11.95 10.41
C THR A 113 8.90 -13.00 9.31
N LEU A 114 9.38 -14.22 9.55
CA LEU A 114 9.34 -15.35 8.62
C LEU A 114 8.26 -16.35 9.04
#